data_AF-A0A8T7GFA6-F1
#
_entry.id   AF-A0A8T7GFA6-F1
#
_cell.length_a   1.000
_cell.length_b   1.000
_cell.length_c   1.000
_cell.angle_alpha   90.00
_cell.angle_beta   90.00
_cell.angle_gamma   90.00
#
_symmetry.space_group_name_H-M   'P 1'
#
loop_
_entity.id
_entity.type
_entity.pdbx_description
1 polymer ?
#
loop_
_entity_poly.entity_id
_entity_poly.type
_entity_poly.pdbx_seq_one_letter_code
_entity_poly.pdbx_strand_id
1 'polypeptide(L)' 'MNEIDCGCRCIKCKNQKLSNMSFIASDGYEDIHHTCLSCNTHFNHMDGEILDSCEICRYRV' A
#
# COMPACT_ATOMS: atom_id res chain seq x y z
N MET A 1 10.99 8.82 9.86
CA MET A 1 9.89 8.06 9.24
C MET A 1 9.07 9.09 8.50
N ASN A 2 9.28 9.25 7.19
CA ASN A 2 8.51 10.23 6.42
C ASN A 2 7.18 9.58 6.08
N GLU A 3 6.13 10.00 6.77
CA GLU A 3 4.76 9.68 6.36
C GLU A 3 4.53 10.38 5.02
N ILE A 4 4.30 9.61 3.96
CA ILE A 4 3.92 10.15 2.66
C ILE A 4 2.51 10.70 2.82
N ASP A 5 2.36 12.03 2.73
CA ASP A 5 1.05 12.70 2.67
C ASP A 5 0.42 12.43 1.30
N CYS A 6 -0.06 11.20 1.09
CA CYS A 6 -0.91 10.88 -0.04
C CYS A 6 -2.37 11.09 0.37
N GLY A 7 -3.15 11.83 -0.44
CA GLY A 7 -4.61 11.90 -0.35
C GLY A 7 -5.34 10.58 -0.68
N CYS A 8 -4.62 9.47 -0.64
CA CYS A 8 -5.06 8.12 -0.97
C CYS A 8 -6.23 7.69 -0.06
N ARG A 9 -7.18 6.96 -0.65
CA ARG A 9 -8.28 6.31 0.07
C ARG A 9 -8.25 4.83 -0.25
N CYS A 10 -8.59 4.00 0.73
CA CYS A 10 -8.69 2.57 0.51
C CYS A 10 -9.62 2.28 -0.69
N ILE A 11 -9.13 1.53 -1.67
CA ILE A 11 -9.90 1.19 -2.86
C ILE A 11 -11.21 0.47 -2.53
N LYS A 12 -11.22 -0.33 -1.45
CA LYS A 12 -12.36 -1.13 -0.96
C LYS A 12 -13.32 -0.36 -0.06
N CYS A 13 -12.86 0.16 1.08
CA CYS A 13 -13.74 0.79 2.08
C CYS A 13 -13.74 2.33 2.07
N LYS A 14 -12.96 2.97 1.19
CA LYS A 14 -12.82 4.42 1.02
C LYS A 14 -12.30 5.19 2.25
N ASN A 15 -11.88 4.50 3.32
CA ASN A 15 -11.28 5.12 4.49
C ASN A 15 -9.85 5.63 4.19
N GLN A 16 -9.41 6.66 4.91
CA GLN A 16 -8.07 7.25 4.82
C GLN A 16 -7.08 6.66 5.85
N LYS A 17 -7.53 5.75 6.71
CA LYS A 17 -6.65 4.99 7.62
C LYS A 17 -5.80 3.98 6.85
N LEU A 18 -4.72 4.47 6.24
CA LEU A 18 -3.77 3.71 5.43
C LEU A 18 -2.40 3.75 6.10
N SER A 19 -1.72 2.61 6.14
CA SER A 19 -0.28 2.53 6.39
C SER A 19 0.42 2.40 5.05
N ASN A 20 1.47 3.19 4.83
CA ASN A 20 2.27 3.12 3.61
C ASN A 20 3.61 2.43 3.88
N MET A 21 4.10 1.70 2.87
CA MET A 21 5.42 1.11 2.84
C MET A 21 6.06 1.48 1.51
N SER A 22 7.11 2.31 1.55
CA SER A 22 7.95 2.57 0.39
C SER A 22 9.12 1.57 0.34
N PHE A 23 9.45 1.12 -0.86
CA PHE A 23 10.57 0.22 -1.12
C PHE A 23 11.09 0.40 -2.54
N ILE A 24 12.30 -0.06 -2.81
CA ILE A 24 12.83 -0.12 -4.18
C ILE A 24 12.40 -1.44 -4.79
N ALA A 25 11.58 -1.38 -5.83
CA ALA A 25 11.13 -2.54 -6.57
C ALA A 25 12.27 -3.14 -7.41
N SER A 26 12.04 -4.35 -7.95
CA SER A 26 13.08 -5.11 -8.68
C SER A 26 13.53 -4.44 -9.99
N ASP A 27 12.73 -3.53 -10.50
CA ASP A 27 13.02 -2.68 -11.66
C ASP A 27 13.91 -1.48 -11.31
N GLY A 28 14.24 -1.27 -10.03
CA GLY A 28 15.07 -0.19 -9.53
C GLY A 28 14.31 1.11 -9.25
N TYR A 29 12.98 1.13 -9.40
CA TYR A 29 12.16 2.29 -9.09
C TYR A 29 11.62 2.24 -7.66
N GLU A 30 11.34 3.41 -7.09
CA GLU A 30 10.66 3.51 -5.80
C GLU A 30 9.17 3.23 -5.99
N ASP A 31 8.68 2.22 -5.28
CA ASP A 31 7.28 1.84 -5.26
C ASP A 31 6.72 1.97 -3.84
N ILE A 32 5.41 2.21 -3.75
CA ILE A 32 4.72 2.45 -2.50
C ILE A 32 3.50 1.54 -2.46
N HIS A 33 3.40 0.73 -1.42
CA HIS A 33 2.19 -0.04 -1.15
C HIS A 33 1.45 0.53 0.05
N HIS A 34 0.12 0.53 -0.04
CA HIS A 34 -0.79 0.94 1.02
C HIS A 34 -1.49 -0.26 1.62
N THR A 35 -1.52 -0.34 2.95
CA THR A 35 -2.32 -1.29 3.71
C THR A 35 -3.40 -0.54 4.45
N CYS A 36 -4.67 -0.84 4.18
CA CYS A 36 -5.79 -0.23 4.89
C CYS A 36 -5.94 -0.84 6.28
N LEU A 37 -5.73 -0.05 7.32
CA LEU A 37 -5.87 -0.49 8.71
C LEU A 37 -7.32 -0.75 9.14
N SER A 38 -8.31 -0.42 8.30
CA SER A 38 -9.74 -0.61 8.61
C SER A 38 -10.33 -1.90 8.03
N CYS A 39 -9.92 -2.31 6.83
CA CYS A 39 -10.42 -3.51 6.16
C CYS A 39 -9.30 -4.49 5.76
N ASN A 40 -8.12 -4.25 6.30
CA ASN A 40 -6.84 -4.88 6.01
C ASN A 40 -6.35 -4.81 4.57
N THR A 41 -7.14 -4.37 3.58
CA THR A 41 -6.80 -4.43 2.14
C THR A 41 -5.43 -3.82 1.82
N HIS A 42 -4.55 -4.59 1.19
CA HIS A 42 -3.26 -4.13 0.69
C HIS A 42 -3.34 -3.85 -0.81
N PHE A 43 -2.83 -2.70 -1.24
CA PHE A 43 -2.90 -2.27 -2.63
C PHE A 43 -1.73 -1.38 -3.04
N ASN A 44 -1.34 -1.44 -4.31
CA ASN A 44 -0.29 -0.61 -4.88
C ASN A 44 -0.74 0.86 -5.01
N HIS A 45 0.15 1.80 -4.71
CA HIS A 45 -0.14 3.23 -4.79
C HIS A 45 -0.33 3.75 -6.23
N MET A 46 0.47 3.28 -7.18
CA MET A 46 0.47 3.76 -8.57
C MET A 46 -0.73 3.21 -9.35
N ASP A 47 -0.91 1.89 -9.33
CA ASP A 47 -1.92 1.23 -10.17
C ASP A 47 -3.21 0.86 -9.42
N GLY A 48 -3.19 0.91 -8.09
CA GLY A 48 -4.35 0.50 -7.27
C GLY A 48 -4.60 -1.01 -7.28
N GLU A 49 -3.65 -1.81 -7.76
CA GLU A 49 -3.71 -3.27 -7.75
C GLU A 49 -3.86 -3.77 -6.31
N ILE A 50 -4.85 -4.63 -6.05
CA ILE A 50 -5.07 -5.24 -4.74
C ILE A 50 -4.26 -6.53 -4.68
N LEU A 51 -3.43 -6.65 -3.65
CA LEU A 51 -2.53 -7.77 -3.45
C LEU A 51 -2.99 -8.57 -2.22
N ASP A 52 -3.33 -9.84 -2.41
CA ASP A 52 -3.66 -10.76 -1.29
C ASP A 52 -2.41 -11.22 -0.52
N SER A 53 -1.23 -11.11 -1.15
CA SER A 53 0.06 -11.35 -0.52
C SER A 53 1.12 -10.47 -1.15
N CYS A 54 2.01 -9.91 -0.33
CA CYS A 54 3.18 -9.16 -0.78
C CYS A 54 4.39 -9.59 0.05
N GLU A 55 5.38 -10.21 -0.60
CA GLU A 55 6.60 -10.67 0.06
C GLU A 55 7.46 -9.49 0.56
N ILE A 56 7.48 -8.40 -0.22
CA ILE A 56 8.23 -7.18 0.09
C ILE A 56 7.68 -6.54 1.36
N CYS A 57 6.35 -6.37 1.42
CA CYS A 57 5.70 -5.78 2.58
C CYS A 57 5.48 -6.79 3.73
N ARG A 58 5.83 -8.06 3.51
CA ARG A 58 5.47 -9.21 4.38
C ARG A 58 3.99 -9.22 4.74
N TYR A 59 3.16 -8.83 3.79
CA TYR A 59 1.71 -8.78 3.94
C TYR A 59 1.09 -10.09 3.45
N ARG A 60 0.11 -10.62 4.20
CA ARG A 60 -0.65 -11.82 3.86
C ARG A 60 -2.05 -11.72 4.47
N VAL A 61 -3.07 -11.98 3.66
CA VAL A 61 -4.48 -12.11 4.10
C VAL A 61 -4.77 -13.53 4.55
#